data_AF-A0A413G5L7-F1
#
_entry.id   AF-A0A413G5L7-F1
#
_cell.length_a   1.000
_cell.length_b   1.000
_cell.length_c   1.000
_cell.angle_alpha   90.00
_cell.angle_beta   90.00
_cell.angle_gamma   90.00
#
_symmetry.space_group_name_H-M   'P 1'
#
loop_
_entity.id
_entity.type
_entity.pdbx_description
1 polymer ?
#
loop_
_entity_poly.entity_id
_entity_poly.type
_entity_poly.pdbx_seq_one_letter_code
_entity_poly.pdbx_strand_id
1 'polypeptide(L)' 'MRTYTYDTIAALYASGGITDAQLDGTGAEPGSFNETHNLVTQLSWFTQEQANAIRAGAVDPETADMLAAINIYEGGE' A
#
# COMPACT_ATOMS: atom_id res chain seq x y z
N MET A 1 2.32 -13.11 -16.59
CA MET A 1 1.99 -12.46 -15.31
C MET A 1 2.03 -10.96 -15.53
N ARG A 2 1.00 -10.24 -15.09
CA ARG A 2 0.99 -8.77 -15.14
C ARG A 2 1.93 -8.31 -14.02
N THR A 3 3.04 -7.67 -14.36
CA THR A 3 3.97 -7.14 -13.36
C THR A 3 3.34 -5.88 -12.77
N TYR A 4 2.85 -5.96 -11.53
CA TYR A 4 2.50 -4.77 -10.77
C TYR A 4 3.79 -4.09 -10.33
N THR A 5 3.97 -2.84 -10.71
CA THR A 5 5.04 -1.97 -10.21
C THR A 5 4.47 -1.03 -9.15
N TYR A 6 5.33 -0.40 -8.35
CA TYR A 6 4.91 0.58 -7.35
C TYR A 6 4.04 1.69 -7.97
N ASP A 7 4.51 2.30 -9.06
CA ASP A 7 3.79 3.33 -9.81
C ASP A 7 2.41 2.86 -10.29
N THR A 8 2.32 1.63 -10.79
CA THR A 8 1.03 1.06 -11.22
C THR A 8 0.06 0.90 -10.04
N ILE A 9 0.55 0.46 -8.88
CA ILE A 9 -0.29 0.30 -7.68
C ILE A 9 -0.74 1.68 -7.17
N ALA A 10 0.18 2.65 -7.11
CA ALA A 10 -0.10 4.01 -6.71
C ALA A 10 -1.13 4.69 -7.64
N ALA A 11 -0.96 4.53 -8.95
CA ALA A 11 -1.90 5.05 -9.95
C ALA A 11 -3.28 4.38 -9.84
N LEU A 12 -3.33 3.05 -9.62
CA LEU A 12 -4.59 2.34 -9.40
C LEU A 12 -5.31 2.85 -8.14
N TYR A 13 -4.58 3.05 -7.04
CA TYR A 13 -5.15 3.57 -5.80
C TYR A 13 -5.65 5.01 -5.97
N ALA A 14 -4.83 5.89 -6.54
CA ALA A 14 -5.20 7.29 -6.81
C ALA A 14 -6.39 7.43 -7.77
N SER A 15 -6.53 6.51 -8.73
CA SER A 15 -7.68 6.45 -9.64
C SER A 15 -8.92 5.80 -9.02
N GLY A 16 -8.85 5.25 -7.80
CA GLY A 16 -9.92 4.51 -7.15
C GLY A 16 -10.18 3.11 -7.72
N GLY A 17 -9.22 2.56 -8.47
CA GLY A 17 -9.29 1.20 -9.03
C GLY A 17 -9.02 0.09 -8.01
N ILE A 18 -8.39 0.42 -6.88
CA ILE A 18 -8.24 -0.44 -5.70
C ILE A 18 -8.57 0.36 -4.44
N THR A 19 -9.07 -0.35 -3.42
CA THR A 19 -9.44 0.21 -2.10
C THR A 19 -8.34 -0.04 -1.06
N ASP A 20 -8.39 0.61 0.11
CA ASP A 20 -7.46 0.33 1.24
C ASP A 20 -7.40 -1.17 1.58
N ALA A 21 -8.57 -1.84 1.57
CA ALA A 21 -8.69 -3.26 1.82
C ALA A 21 -7.92 -4.12 0.78
N GLN A 22 -7.91 -3.69 -0.48
CA GLN A 22 -7.15 -4.37 -1.55
C GLN A 22 -5.68 -3.92 -1.60
N LEU A 23 -5.38 -2.71 -1.14
CA LEU A 23 -4.03 -2.19 -1.09
C LEU A 23 -3.24 -2.90 0.01
N ASP A 24 -3.76 -2.88 1.24
CA ASP A 24 -3.01 -3.27 2.44
C ASP A 24 -3.79 -4.16 3.40
N GLY A 25 -5.08 -4.39 3.13
CA GLY A 25 -5.97 -5.15 4.02
C GLY A 25 -6.65 -4.29 5.08
N THR A 26 -6.28 -3.01 5.23
CA THR A 26 -6.97 -2.10 6.16
C THR A 26 -8.46 -2.02 5.84
N GLY A 27 -9.29 -2.27 6.87
CA GLY A 27 -10.74 -2.19 6.76
C GLY A 27 -11.38 -3.33 5.97
N ALA A 28 -10.62 -4.35 5.57
CA ALA A 28 -11.18 -5.55 4.96
C ALA A 28 -11.98 -6.35 5.99
N GLU A 29 -13.18 -6.78 5.62
CA GLU A 29 -13.95 -7.73 6.43
C GLU A 29 -13.28 -9.12 6.37
N PRO A 30 -13.14 -9.83 7.51
CA PRO A 30 -12.43 -11.10 7.56
C PRO A 30 -13.05 -12.14 6.63
N GLY A 31 -12.23 -12.76 5.79
CA GLY A 31 -12.67 -13.71 4.76
C GLY A 31 -13.28 -13.10 3.51
N SER A 32 -13.24 -11.78 3.36
CA SER A 32 -13.74 -11.10 2.16
C SER A 32 -12.78 -11.20 0.98
N PHE A 33 -13.33 -11.01 -0.22
CA PHE A 33 -12.55 -10.93 -1.46
C PHE A 33 -11.42 -9.91 -1.34
N ASN A 34 -11.66 -8.74 -0.75
CA ASN A 34 -10.64 -7.70 -0.63
C ASN A 34 -9.49 -8.07 0.33
N GLU A 35 -9.77 -8.77 1.43
CA GLU A 35 -8.72 -9.30 2.33
C GLU A 35 -7.84 -10.31 1.59
N THR A 36 -8.48 -11.24 0.87
CA THR A 36 -7.81 -12.30 0.11
C THR A 36 -7.01 -11.73 -1.07
N HIS A 37 -7.46 -10.59 -1.60
CA HIS A 37 -6.83 -9.87 -2.70
C HIS A 37 -5.98 -8.67 -2.26
N ASN A 38 -5.52 -8.64 -1.00
CA ASN A 38 -4.62 -7.58 -0.58
C ASN A 38 -3.27 -7.70 -1.33
N LEU A 39 -2.69 -6.57 -1.72
CA LEU A 39 -1.45 -6.55 -2.50
C LEU A 39 -0.21 -6.80 -1.65
N VAL A 40 -0.20 -6.39 -0.38
CA VAL A 40 0.91 -6.60 0.57
C VAL A 40 1.23 -8.08 0.80
N THR A 41 0.22 -8.95 0.80
CA THR A 41 0.37 -10.39 0.97
C THR A 41 0.58 -11.13 -0.35
N GLN A 42 0.02 -10.62 -1.45
CA GLN A 42 0.18 -11.22 -2.78
C GLN A 42 1.53 -10.90 -3.42
N LEU A 43 2.10 -9.72 -3.15
CA LEU A 43 3.33 -9.25 -3.75
C LEU A 43 4.47 -9.30 -2.72
N SER A 44 5.38 -10.25 -2.85
CA SER A 44 6.49 -10.42 -1.89
C SER A 44 7.44 -9.22 -1.78
N TRP A 45 7.41 -8.29 -2.75
CA TRP A 45 8.21 -7.07 -2.73
C TRP A 45 7.45 -5.86 -2.15
N PHE A 46 6.12 -5.93 -2.06
CA PHE A 46 5.28 -4.81 -1.67
C PHE A 46 5.01 -4.86 -0.16
N THR A 47 5.53 -3.89 0.58
CA THR A 47 5.46 -3.90 2.05
C THR A 47 4.30 -3.06 2.58
N GLN A 48 3.95 -3.27 3.85
CA GLN A 48 2.96 -2.44 4.55
C GLN A 48 3.36 -0.95 4.57
N GLU A 49 4.65 -0.66 4.65
CA GLU A 49 5.18 0.71 4.62
C GLU A 49 4.95 1.38 3.27
N GLN A 50 5.19 0.63 2.18
CA GLN A 50 4.91 1.09 0.82
C GLN A 50 3.41 1.34 0.60
N ALA A 51 2.56 0.48 1.16
CA ALA A 51 1.12 0.66 1.12
C ALA A 51 0.65 1.90 1.90
N ASN A 52 1.17 2.08 3.12
CA ASN A 52 0.90 3.27 3.94
C ASN A 52 1.35 4.56 3.25
N ALA A 53 2.52 4.53 2.58
CA ALA A 53 3.00 5.65 1.79
C ALA A 53 2.05 6.01 0.65
N ILE A 54 1.53 5.02 -0.10
CA ILE A 54 0.52 5.26 -1.14
C ILE A 54 -0.74 5.89 -0.54
N ARG A 55 -1.19 5.43 0.63
CA ARG A 55 -2.32 6.03 1.35
C ARG A 55 -2.06 7.47 1.79
N ALA A 56 -0.82 7.78 2.15
CA ALA A 56 -0.37 9.14 2.45
C ALA A 56 -0.14 9.99 1.19
N GLY A 57 -0.34 9.43 -0.01
CA GLY A 57 -0.23 10.14 -1.29
C GLY A 57 1.16 10.12 -1.93
N ALA A 58 2.09 9.28 -1.46
CA ALA A 58 3.34 9.06 -2.17
C ALA A 58 3.10 8.24 -3.44
N VAL A 59 3.36 8.88 -4.57
CA VAL A 59 3.31 8.27 -5.91
C VAL A 59 4.64 7.63 -6.31
N ASP A 60 5.74 7.97 -5.63
CA ASP A 60 7.08 7.47 -5.90
C ASP A 60 7.67 6.68 -4.71
N PRO A 61 8.44 5.60 -4.98
CA PRO A 61 9.01 4.76 -3.93
C PRO A 61 10.05 5.49 -3.08
N GLU A 62 10.75 6.49 -3.61
CA GLU A 62 11.65 7.35 -2.81
C GLU A 62 10.85 8.23 -1.84
N THR A 63 9.70 8.75 -2.26
CA THR A 63 8.81 9.50 -1.38
C THR A 63 8.19 8.58 -0.32
N ALA A 64 7.94 7.32 -0.68
CA ALA A 64 7.45 6.31 0.24
C ALA A 64 8.45 6.00 1.35
N ASP A 65 9.71 5.81 0.99
CA ASP A 65 10.80 5.57 1.94
C ASP A 65 11.01 6.78 2.86
N MET A 66 10.95 8.00 2.30
CA MET A 66 10.99 9.23 3.08
C MET A 66 9.81 9.36 4.05
N LEU A 67 8.58 9.06 3.63
CA LEU A 67 7.40 9.10 4.50
C LEU A 67 7.45 8.01 5.57
N ALA A 68 7.92 6.80 5.23
CA ALA A 68 8.13 5.73 6.20
C ALA A 68 9.15 6.15 7.26
N ALA A 69 10.27 6.76 6.85
CA ALA A 69 11.29 7.29 7.77
C ALA A 69 10.75 8.42 8.67
N ILE A 70 9.89 9.30 8.15
CA ILE A 70 9.25 10.36 8.94
C ILE A 70 8.28 9.76 9.97
N ASN A 71 7.48 8.76 9.57
CA ASN A 71 6.46 8.16 10.43
C ASN A 71 7.04 7.29 11.56
N ILE A 72 8.30 6.86 11.47
CA ILE A 72 9.03 6.20 12.58
C ILE A 72 9.44 7.22 13.66
N TYR A 73 9.58 8.51 13.33
CA TYR A 73 10.03 9.52 14.29
C TYR A 73 8.91 10.07 15.20
N GLU A 74 7.62 9.88 14.86
CA GLU A 74 6.49 10.32 15.70
C GLU A 74 5.87 9.22 16.58
N GLY A 75 6.33 7.96 16.47
CA GLY A 75 5.81 6.83 17.24
C GLY A 75 6.69 6.38 18.40
N GLY A 76 7.69 7.17 18.78
CA GLY A 76 8.66 6.83 19.82
C GLY A 76 8.46 7.61 21.12
N GLU A 77 7.39 7.32 21.86
CA GLU A 77 7.29 7.56 23.31
C GLU A 77 6.67 6.34 24.02
#